data_AF-D2CSD9-F1
#
_entry.id   AF-D2CSD9-F1
#
_cell.length_a   1.000
_cell.length_b   1.000
_cell.length_c   1.000
_cell.angle_alpha   90.00
_cell.angle_beta   90.00
_cell.angle_gamma   90.00
#
_symmetry.space_group_name_H-M   'P 1'
#
loop_
_entity.id
_entity.type
_entity.pdbx_description
1 polymer ?
#
loop_
_entity_poly.entity_id
_entity_poly.type
_entity_poly.pdbx_seq_one_letter_code
_entity_poly.pdbx_strand_id
1 'polypeptide(L)'
;HWHGFFQHGTNWADGPAFVNQCPIASGHSFLYDFQVPDQAGTFWYHSHLSTQYCDGLRGPFVVYDPNDPQASLYDIDNDDTVITLADWYHVAAKLGPRFPPGSDATLINGLGRSPGTTAADLAVIKVTQGKRYRFRLVSLSCDPNHTFSIDGHTMTIIETDSVNTQPLEVDSIQIFAAQRYSFVLDASQPVDNYWIRANPSFGNTGFAGGINSAILRYDGAPEIEPTTTQTTPTKPLNEVDLHPLTPMAVPGRPEPGGVDKPLNMVFNFNGTNFFINNHSFVPPSVPVLLQILSGAQAAQDLVPEGSVYVLPSNSSIEISFPATANAPGAPHPFHLHGHTFAVVRSAGSSEYNYDNPIFRDVVSTGTPGDNVTIRFETNNPGPWFLHCHIDFHL
;
A
#
# COMPACT_ATOMS: atom_id res chain seq x y z
N HIS A 1 12.38 -1.07 6.03
CA HIS A 1 11.94 0.03 5.15
C HIS A 1 10.89 0.85 5.87
N TRP A 2 10.90 2.15 5.63
CA TRP A 2 9.94 3.12 6.16
C TRP A 2 9.08 3.58 4.98
N HIS A 3 7.96 2.90 4.76
CA HIS A 3 7.20 2.95 3.52
C HIS A 3 6.55 4.30 3.29
N GLY A 4 6.81 4.87 2.12
CA GLY A 4 6.22 6.13 1.65
C GLY A 4 7.01 7.39 2.00
N PHE A 5 8.08 7.29 2.81
CA PHE A 5 8.95 8.44 3.08
C PHE A 5 9.90 8.71 1.91
N PHE A 6 10.09 9.99 1.57
CA PHE A 6 10.97 10.39 0.47
C PHE A 6 12.44 10.12 0.74
N GLN A 7 12.89 10.18 1.99
CA GLN A 7 14.29 9.92 2.36
C GLN A 7 15.29 10.79 1.57
N HIS A 8 14.91 12.04 1.26
CA HIS A 8 15.77 12.95 0.50
C HIS A 8 17.07 13.26 1.25
N GLY A 9 18.21 12.90 0.65
CA GLY A 9 19.54 13.01 1.27
C GLY A 9 19.87 11.88 2.26
N THR A 10 18.92 11.01 2.57
CA THR A 10 19.05 9.87 3.49
C THR A 10 18.72 8.54 2.82
N ASN A 11 18.98 8.41 1.51
CA ASN A 11 18.72 7.17 0.74
C ASN A 11 19.29 5.89 1.39
N TRP A 12 20.38 5.99 2.16
CA TRP A 12 20.96 4.88 2.93
C TRP A 12 20.01 4.31 4.00
N ALA A 13 19.05 5.10 4.47
CA ALA A 13 18.08 4.76 5.51
C ALA A 13 16.77 4.17 4.94
N ASP A 14 16.65 4.07 3.61
CA ASP A 14 15.42 3.62 2.97
C ASP A 14 15.09 2.16 3.31
N GLY A 15 16.09 1.28 3.37
CA GLY A 15 15.95 -0.06 3.96
C GLY A 15 15.96 -1.27 3.02
N PRO A 16 15.63 -1.22 1.71
CA PRO A 16 15.71 -2.37 0.82
C PRO A 16 17.11 -3.02 0.83
N ALA A 17 17.13 -4.29 1.22
CA ALA A 17 18.37 -5.06 1.32
C ALA A 17 19.02 -5.19 -0.06
N PHE A 18 20.32 -4.91 -0.12
CA PHE A 18 21.15 -4.96 -1.32
C PHE A 18 20.81 -3.93 -2.41
N VAL A 19 19.92 -2.98 -2.11
CA VAL A 19 19.77 -1.75 -2.91
C VAL A 19 20.34 -0.59 -2.10
N ASN A 20 19.79 -0.32 -0.92
CA ASN A 20 20.14 0.84 -0.11
C ASN A 20 21.16 0.50 0.98
N GLN A 21 21.15 -0.74 1.48
CA GLN A 21 22.05 -1.19 2.55
C GLN A 21 22.29 -2.69 2.52
N CYS A 22 23.33 -3.17 3.22
CA CYS A 22 23.39 -4.56 3.63
C CYS A 22 22.41 -4.83 4.79
N PRO A 23 21.94 -6.08 4.96
CA PRO A 23 21.12 -6.46 6.12
C PRO A 23 21.86 -6.24 7.45
N ILE A 24 21.10 -5.85 8.47
CA ILE A 24 21.60 -5.78 9.85
C ILE A 24 21.80 -7.22 10.36
N ALA A 25 22.96 -7.50 10.95
CA ALA A 25 23.26 -8.82 11.51
C ALA A 25 22.69 -8.98 12.93
N SER A 26 22.33 -10.21 13.30
CA SER A 26 21.93 -10.56 14.67
C SER A 26 23.04 -10.20 15.68
N GLY A 27 22.66 -9.67 16.84
CA GLY A 27 23.60 -9.19 17.86
C GLY A 27 24.16 -7.78 17.61
N HIS A 28 23.74 -7.10 16.54
CA HIS A 28 24.10 -5.72 16.23
C HIS A 28 22.89 -4.79 16.26
N SER A 29 23.15 -3.49 16.20
CA SER A 29 22.13 -2.45 16.07
C SER A 29 22.49 -1.50 14.94
N PHE A 30 21.48 -0.88 14.36
CA PHE A 30 21.63 0.13 13.32
C PHE A 30 20.60 1.22 13.59
N LEU A 31 21.04 2.47 13.54
CA LEU A 31 20.18 3.62 13.73
C LEU A 31 19.75 4.13 12.36
N TYR A 32 18.45 4.08 12.08
CA TYR A 32 17.84 4.83 11.00
C TYR A 32 17.58 6.25 11.50
N ASP A 33 18.28 7.23 10.95
CA ASP A 33 18.18 8.64 11.33
C ASP A 33 17.86 9.48 10.09
N PHE A 34 16.64 9.98 10.02
CA PHE A 34 16.13 10.76 8.90
C PHE A 34 15.09 11.77 9.38
N GLN A 35 14.78 12.72 8.50
CA GLN A 35 13.76 13.75 8.75
C GLN A 35 12.56 13.54 7.84
N VAL A 36 11.42 14.09 8.25
CA VAL A 36 10.19 14.13 7.46
C VAL A 36 9.73 15.59 7.37
N PRO A 37 10.44 16.43 6.61
CA PRO A 37 10.22 17.88 6.63
C PRO A 37 8.97 18.32 5.87
N ASP A 38 8.53 17.53 4.90
CA ASP A 38 7.56 17.89 3.86
C ASP A 38 6.49 16.82 3.62
N GLN A 39 6.34 15.88 4.54
CA GLN A 39 5.28 14.87 4.51
C GLN A 39 4.58 14.77 5.86
N ALA A 40 3.28 14.54 5.80
CA ALA A 40 2.44 14.11 6.91
C ALA A 40 1.40 13.15 6.36
N GLY A 41 0.89 12.24 7.19
CA GLY A 41 -0.07 11.24 6.74
C GLY A 41 0.12 9.86 7.36
N THR A 42 -0.41 8.86 6.66
CA THR A 42 -0.46 7.47 7.08
C THR A 42 0.56 6.64 6.30
N PHE A 43 1.52 6.09 7.02
CA PHE A 43 2.62 5.29 6.53
C PHE A 43 2.64 3.94 7.25
N TRP A 44 3.67 3.15 6.98
CA TRP A 44 3.94 1.93 7.70
C TRP A 44 5.43 1.58 7.60
N TYR A 45 5.88 0.63 8.40
CA TYR A 45 7.23 0.09 8.31
C TYR A 45 7.16 -1.42 8.18
N HIS A 46 8.14 -2.00 7.51
CA HIS A 46 8.27 -3.44 7.39
C HIS A 46 9.71 -3.87 7.11
N SER A 47 9.98 -5.15 7.34
CA SER A 47 11.23 -5.74 6.85
C SER A 47 11.27 -5.68 5.34
N HIS A 48 12.42 -5.30 4.78
CA HIS A 48 12.65 -5.27 3.33
C HIS A 48 13.86 -6.17 3.01
N LEU A 49 13.82 -7.36 3.60
CA LEU A 49 14.81 -8.42 3.44
C LEU A 49 14.07 -9.70 3.10
N SER A 50 13.99 -10.04 1.81
CA SER A 50 13.27 -11.23 1.36
C SER A 50 11.81 -11.19 1.90
N THR A 51 11.14 -12.33 1.99
CA THR A 51 9.77 -12.47 2.50
C THR A 51 9.60 -12.33 4.02
N GLN A 52 10.49 -11.59 4.71
CA GLN A 52 10.55 -11.60 6.18
C GLN A 52 9.39 -10.83 6.82
N TYR A 53 8.80 -9.84 6.15
CA TYR A 53 7.72 -9.09 6.77
C TYR A 53 6.43 -9.90 6.90
N CYS A 54 6.23 -10.92 6.04
CA CYS A 54 5.13 -11.88 6.16
C CYS A 54 5.16 -12.65 7.48
N ASP A 55 6.36 -12.92 8.00
CA ASP A 55 6.55 -13.61 9.28
C ASP A 55 6.32 -12.68 10.50
N GLY A 56 6.02 -11.40 10.29
CA GLY A 56 5.46 -10.51 11.32
C GLY A 56 6.18 -9.18 11.54
N LEU A 57 7.31 -8.89 10.89
CA LEU A 57 8.02 -7.61 11.05
C LEU A 57 7.38 -6.53 10.16
N ARG A 58 6.21 -6.05 10.58
CA ARG A 58 5.41 -5.02 9.90
C ARG A 58 4.54 -4.27 10.91
N GLY A 59 4.35 -2.97 10.74
CA GLY A 59 3.50 -2.16 11.62
C GLY A 59 3.17 -0.78 11.05
N PRO A 60 2.12 -0.12 11.54
CA PRO A 60 1.72 1.20 11.06
C PRO A 60 2.70 2.29 11.53
N PHE A 61 2.74 3.40 10.80
CA PHE A 61 3.51 4.59 11.17
C PHE A 61 2.69 5.83 10.80
N VAL A 62 2.38 6.70 11.75
CA VAL A 62 1.62 7.93 11.47
C VAL A 62 2.51 9.15 11.72
N VAL A 63 2.52 10.08 10.77
CA VAL A 63 3.10 11.43 10.96
C VAL A 63 1.93 12.40 10.98
N TYR A 64 1.58 12.91 12.16
CA TYR A 64 0.49 13.87 12.31
C TYR A 64 0.90 15.25 11.77
N ASP A 65 -0.04 15.94 11.14
CA ASP A 65 0.08 17.37 10.83
C ASP A 65 -0.64 18.20 11.91
N PRO A 66 0.06 19.04 12.68
CA PRO A 66 -0.58 19.90 13.67
C PRO A 66 -1.55 20.94 13.04
N ASN A 67 -1.45 21.18 11.74
CA ASN A 67 -2.31 22.08 10.97
C ASN A 67 -3.07 21.34 9.86
N ASP A 68 -3.41 20.06 10.09
CA ASP A 68 -4.06 19.22 9.09
C ASP A 68 -5.28 19.93 8.46
N PRO A 69 -5.31 20.10 7.12
CA PRO A 69 -6.38 20.84 6.45
C PRO A 69 -7.76 20.14 6.56
N GLN A 70 -7.78 18.86 6.93
CA GLN A 70 -8.98 18.06 7.13
C GLN A 70 -9.41 17.98 8.60
N ALA A 71 -8.66 18.59 9.55
CA ALA A 71 -8.90 18.45 10.99
C ALA A 71 -10.33 18.78 11.42
N SER A 72 -11.03 19.71 10.74
CA SER A 72 -12.41 20.06 11.06
C SER A 72 -13.44 18.97 10.74
N LEU A 73 -13.07 17.98 9.92
CA LEU A 73 -13.96 16.91 9.45
C LEU A 73 -14.17 15.80 10.49
N TYR A 74 -13.33 15.73 11.52
CA TYR A 74 -13.39 14.71 12.56
C TYR A 74 -13.17 15.30 13.96
N ASP A 75 -13.43 14.49 14.99
CA ASP A 75 -13.25 14.87 16.39
C ASP A 75 -12.10 14.09 17.05
N ILE A 76 -11.80 12.88 16.56
CA ILE A 76 -10.84 11.95 17.16
C ILE A 76 -9.92 11.38 16.06
N ASP A 77 -8.62 11.49 16.31
CA ASP A 77 -7.51 10.91 15.52
C ASP A 77 -6.37 10.59 16.49
N ASN A 78 -6.14 9.32 16.77
CA ASN A 78 -5.18 8.84 17.76
C ASN A 78 -4.81 7.37 17.52
N ASP A 79 -4.05 6.77 18.44
CA ASP A 79 -3.60 5.38 18.35
C ASP A 79 -4.76 4.38 18.13
N ASP A 80 -5.92 4.61 18.74
CA ASP A 80 -7.10 3.73 18.66
C ASP A 80 -7.87 3.86 17.33
N THR A 81 -7.55 4.87 16.51
CA THR A 81 -8.15 5.05 15.18
C THR A 81 -7.31 4.46 14.05
N VAL A 82 -6.18 3.83 14.35
CA VAL A 82 -5.43 3.06 13.36
C VAL A 82 -6.09 1.69 13.15
N ILE A 83 -6.31 1.33 11.88
CA ILE A 83 -6.84 0.03 11.46
C ILE A 83 -5.82 -0.63 10.54
N THR A 84 -5.24 -1.74 10.99
CA THR A 84 -4.29 -2.53 10.19
C THR A 84 -4.98 -3.78 9.63
N LEU A 85 -4.71 -4.10 8.36
CA LEU A 85 -5.13 -5.34 7.71
C LEU A 85 -3.90 -6.18 7.39
N ALA A 86 -3.86 -7.43 7.84
CA ALA A 86 -2.73 -8.32 7.61
C ALA A 86 -3.20 -9.74 7.28
N ASP A 87 -2.66 -10.30 6.21
CA ASP A 87 -2.76 -11.69 5.84
C ASP A 87 -1.86 -12.56 6.75
N TRP A 88 -2.41 -13.60 7.37
CA TRP A 88 -1.67 -14.42 8.33
C TRP A 88 -1.59 -15.89 7.92
N TYR A 89 -0.37 -16.41 7.97
CA TYR A 89 -0.04 -17.78 7.55
C TYR A 89 0.35 -18.61 8.76
N HIS A 90 -0.21 -19.82 8.88
CA HIS A 90 0.20 -20.80 9.88
C HIS A 90 1.57 -21.40 9.57
N VAL A 91 1.96 -21.43 8.29
CA VAL A 91 3.27 -21.90 7.82
C VAL A 91 4.12 -20.70 7.45
N ALA A 92 5.32 -20.61 8.02
CA ALA A 92 6.26 -19.51 7.77
C ALA A 92 6.61 -19.37 6.28
N ALA A 93 6.91 -18.14 5.86
CA ALA A 93 7.07 -17.77 4.44
C ALA A 93 8.11 -18.61 3.69
N LYS A 94 9.17 -19.08 4.38
CA LYS A 94 10.23 -19.93 3.80
C LYS A 94 9.98 -21.44 3.88
N LEU A 95 8.95 -21.86 4.60
CA LEU A 95 8.59 -23.27 4.79
C LEU A 95 7.36 -23.67 3.96
N GLY A 96 6.53 -22.70 3.60
CA GLY A 96 5.34 -22.88 2.78
C GLY A 96 5.64 -22.93 1.27
N PRO A 97 4.58 -22.89 0.45
CA PRO A 97 4.72 -22.72 -1.00
C PRO A 97 5.44 -21.43 -1.36
N ARG A 98 6.15 -21.42 -2.49
CA ARG A 98 6.78 -20.20 -3.03
C ARG A 98 5.77 -19.08 -3.30
N PHE A 99 4.58 -19.46 -3.76
CA PHE A 99 3.43 -18.58 -3.97
C PHE A 99 2.23 -19.20 -3.23
N PRO A 100 1.95 -18.77 -1.98
CA PRO A 100 0.85 -19.32 -1.19
C PRO A 100 -0.53 -19.06 -1.85
N PRO A 101 -1.49 -20.00 -1.76
CA PRO A 101 -2.83 -19.83 -2.33
C PRO A 101 -3.75 -18.99 -1.42
N GLY A 102 -3.24 -17.88 -0.89
CA GLY A 102 -3.90 -17.05 0.11
C GLY A 102 -3.53 -17.45 1.54
N SER A 103 -3.97 -16.63 2.50
CA SER A 103 -3.67 -16.78 3.91
C SER A 103 -4.67 -17.67 4.66
N ASP A 104 -4.26 -18.13 5.85
CA ASP A 104 -5.14 -18.88 6.75
C ASP A 104 -6.19 -17.97 7.41
N ALA A 105 -5.82 -16.72 7.70
CA ALA A 105 -6.70 -15.71 8.26
C ALA A 105 -6.38 -14.30 7.74
N THR A 106 -7.37 -13.41 7.78
CA THR A 106 -7.15 -11.96 7.78
C THR A 106 -7.18 -11.48 9.22
N LEU A 107 -6.14 -10.75 9.64
CA LEU A 107 -6.07 -10.06 10.91
C LEU A 107 -6.45 -8.60 10.70
N ILE A 108 -7.36 -8.12 11.55
CA ILE A 108 -7.69 -6.70 11.68
C ILE A 108 -7.18 -6.28 13.05
N ASN A 109 -6.31 -5.26 13.13
CA ASN A 109 -5.64 -4.87 14.38
C ASN A 109 -4.99 -6.03 15.13
N GLY A 110 -4.35 -6.94 14.37
CA GLY A 110 -3.58 -8.07 14.90
C GLY A 110 -4.40 -9.28 15.36
N LEU A 111 -5.73 -9.23 15.28
CA LEU A 111 -6.63 -10.32 15.67
C LEU A 111 -7.53 -10.74 14.51
N GLY A 112 -7.90 -12.00 14.48
CA GLY A 112 -8.76 -12.56 13.45
C GLY A 112 -8.94 -14.05 13.62
N ARG A 113 -9.90 -14.60 12.87
CA ARG A 113 -10.23 -16.03 12.90
C ARG A 113 -9.79 -16.70 11.60
N SER A 114 -9.34 -17.94 11.73
CA SER A 114 -9.23 -18.88 10.60
C SER A 114 -10.46 -19.82 10.60
N PRO A 115 -10.71 -20.59 9.53
CA PRO A 115 -11.76 -21.61 9.52
C PRO A 115 -11.64 -22.64 10.66
N GLY A 116 -10.42 -22.89 11.16
CA GLY A 116 -10.15 -23.81 12.26
C GLY A 116 -10.24 -23.18 13.66
N THR A 117 -10.37 -21.85 13.75
CA THR A 117 -10.30 -21.10 15.01
C THR A 117 -11.43 -20.08 15.14
N THR A 118 -12.65 -20.45 14.73
CA THR A 118 -13.82 -19.56 14.68
C THR A 118 -14.33 -19.05 16.04
N ALA A 119 -13.71 -19.45 17.14
CA ALA A 119 -13.98 -18.94 18.49
C ALA A 119 -12.84 -18.05 19.04
N ALA A 120 -11.78 -17.79 18.25
CA ALA A 120 -10.72 -16.87 18.65
C ALA A 120 -11.26 -15.45 18.83
N ASP A 121 -10.56 -14.65 19.63
CA ASP A 121 -10.94 -13.27 19.88
C ASP A 121 -10.88 -12.43 18.60
N LEU A 122 -11.79 -11.47 18.50
CA LEU A 122 -11.86 -10.51 17.41
C LEU A 122 -11.39 -9.15 17.91
N ALA A 123 -10.76 -8.37 17.03
CA ALA A 123 -10.47 -6.98 17.34
C ALA A 123 -11.77 -6.19 17.56
N VAL A 124 -11.71 -5.26 18.52
CA VAL A 124 -12.81 -4.36 18.84
C VAL A 124 -12.32 -2.93 18.69
N ILE A 125 -12.96 -2.18 17.82
CA ILE A 125 -12.74 -0.74 17.62
C ILE A 125 -13.90 -0.02 18.28
N LYS A 126 -13.60 0.87 19.22
CA LYS A 126 -14.61 1.56 20.03
C LYS A 126 -14.96 2.92 19.44
N VAL A 127 -16.23 3.26 19.44
CA VAL A 127 -16.72 4.58 19.07
C VAL A 127 -17.76 5.09 20.06
N THR A 128 -17.78 6.39 20.29
CA THR A 128 -18.79 7.07 21.07
C THR A 128 -19.83 7.66 20.13
N GLN A 129 -21.11 7.39 20.37
CA GLN A 129 -22.17 7.90 19.52
C GLN A 129 -22.11 9.44 19.40
N GLY A 130 -22.26 9.95 18.18
CA GLY A 130 -22.21 11.37 17.85
C GLY A 130 -20.81 11.96 17.70
N LYS A 131 -19.74 11.14 17.72
CA LYS A 131 -18.38 11.54 17.39
C LYS A 131 -17.99 11.10 15.98
N ARG A 132 -17.10 11.87 15.36
CA ARG A 132 -16.49 11.57 14.05
C ARG A 132 -15.05 11.13 14.25
N TYR A 133 -14.67 10.04 13.61
CA TYR A 133 -13.36 9.42 13.76
C TYR A 133 -12.60 9.46 12.44
N ARG A 134 -11.36 9.96 12.45
CA ARG A 134 -10.42 9.70 11.35
C ARG A 134 -9.81 8.33 11.56
N PHE A 135 -10.35 7.33 10.89
CA PHE A 135 -9.73 6.01 10.84
C PHE A 135 -8.63 5.99 9.80
N ARG A 136 -7.48 5.43 10.17
CA ARG A 136 -6.29 5.29 9.32
C ARG A 136 -6.12 3.83 8.94
N LEU A 137 -6.63 3.47 7.76
CA LEU A 137 -6.61 2.12 7.23
C LEU A 137 -5.25 1.83 6.57
N VAL A 138 -4.58 0.77 7.01
CA VAL A 138 -3.24 0.40 6.56
C VAL A 138 -3.23 -1.06 6.14
N SER A 139 -2.94 -1.31 4.86
CA SER A 139 -2.74 -2.67 4.37
C SER A 139 -1.30 -3.10 4.62
N LEU A 140 -1.10 -3.94 5.63
CA LEU A 140 0.17 -4.60 5.93
C LEU A 140 0.33 -5.92 5.15
N SER A 141 -0.52 -6.15 4.14
CA SER A 141 -0.60 -7.43 3.43
C SER A 141 0.71 -7.82 2.75
N CYS A 142 1.06 -9.10 2.80
CA CYS A 142 2.10 -9.69 1.97
C CYS A 142 1.62 -9.99 0.56
N ASP A 143 0.32 -10.22 0.37
CA ASP A 143 -0.18 -10.70 -0.92
C ASP A 143 -1.62 -10.25 -1.24
N PRO A 144 -2.68 -10.77 -0.58
CA PRO A 144 -4.05 -10.47 -0.98
C PRO A 144 -4.37 -8.98 -0.82
N ASN A 145 -5.16 -8.45 -1.74
CA ASN A 145 -5.91 -7.22 -1.51
C ASN A 145 -7.17 -7.54 -0.69
N HIS A 146 -7.70 -6.54 0.00
CA HIS A 146 -8.88 -6.69 0.85
C HIS A 146 -9.97 -5.73 0.40
N THR A 147 -11.21 -6.20 0.34
CA THR A 147 -12.39 -5.33 0.23
C THR A 147 -12.90 -5.03 1.63
N PHE A 148 -12.68 -3.79 2.07
CA PHE A 148 -13.02 -3.29 3.40
C PHE A 148 -14.39 -2.59 3.42
N SER A 149 -15.22 -2.91 4.39
CA SER A 149 -16.49 -2.21 4.64
C SER A 149 -16.89 -2.29 6.12
N ILE A 150 -17.82 -1.44 6.54
CA ILE A 150 -18.37 -1.44 7.90
C ILE A 150 -19.90 -1.45 7.78
N ASP A 151 -20.55 -2.46 8.37
CA ASP A 151 -22.00 -2.60 8.28
C ASP A 151 -22.69 -1.34 8.82
N GLY A 152 -23.67 -0.81 8.08
CA GLY A 152 -24.47 0.35 8.48
C GLY A 152 -23.76 1.71 8.42
N HIS A 153 -22.51 1.78 7.94
CA HIS A 153 -21.73 3.02 7.90
C HIS A 153 -21.18 3.29 6.50
N THR A 154 -21.20 4.57 6.09
CA THR A 154 -20.37 5.05 4.98
C THR A 154 -19.03 5.56 5.53
N MET A 155 -18.10 5.81 4.62
CA MET A 155 -16.73 6.23 4.92
C MET A 155 -16.38 7.40 4.00
N THR A 156 -15.95 8.53 4.55
CA THR A 156 -15.49 9.66 3.74
C THR A 156 -13.98 9.66 3.65
N ILE A 157 -13.41 9.21 2.53
CA ILE A 157 -11.96 9.22 2.29
C ILE A 157 -11.47 10.65 2.23
N ILE A 158 -10.41 10.95 2.97
CA ILE A 158 -9.75 12.27 3.04
C ILE A 158 -8.25 12.20 2.78
N GLU A 159 -7.70 11.00 2.66
CA GLU A 159 -6.29 10.73 2.39
C GLU A 159 -6.16 9.39 1.66
N THR A 160 -5.24 9.30 0.71
CA THR A 160 -4.83 8.05 0.07
C THR A 160 -3.31 7.96 0.05
N ASP A 161 -2.81 6.80 0.46
CA ASP A 161 -1.42 6.58 0.83
C ASP A 161 -0.95 7.65 1.83
N SER A 162 -0.23 8.69 1.40
CA SER A 162 0.15 9.84 2.24
C SER A 162 -0.32 11.19 1.70
N VAL A 163 -1.23 11.20 0.71
CA VAL A 163 -1.69 12.40 0.01
C VAL A 163 -3.12 12.74 0.44
N ASN A 164 -3.31 13.96 0.93
CA ASN A 164 -4.65 14.49 1.25
C ASN A 164 -5.52 14.54 -0.02
N THR A 165 -6.74 14.04 0.07
CA THR A 165 -7.71 14.01 -1.03
C THR A 165 -8.84 15.01 -0.82
N GLN A 166 -9.52 15.37 -1.89
CA GLN A 166 -10.89 15.89 -1.74
C GLN A 166 -11.74 14.83 -1.02
N PRO A 167 -12.63 15.22 -0.09
CA PRO A 167 -13.49 14.27 0.61
C PRO A 167 -14.35 13.45 -0.37
N LEU A 168 -14.21 12.12 -0.35
CA LEU A 168 -14.95 11.19 -1.21
C LEU A 168 -15.72 10.19 -0.35
N GLU A 169 -17.05 10.26 -0.36
CA GLU A 169 -17.90 9.31 0.37
C GLU A 169 -18.03 7.99 -0.40
N VAL A 170 -17.68 6.89 0.27
CA VAL A 170 -17.76 5.52 -0.23
C VAL A 170 -18.41 4.60 0.81
N ASP A 171 -18.86 3.42 0.40
CA ASP A 171 -19.38 2.37 1.30
C ASP A 171 -18.56 1.06 1.25
N SER A 172 -17.54 1.00 0.39
CA SER A 172 -16.58 -0.09 0.32
C SER A 172 -15.24 0.39 -0.26
N ILE A 173 -14.13 -0.10 0.28
CA ILE A 173 -12.77 0.25 -0.14
C ILE A 173 -12.04 -1.03 -0.53
N GLN A 174 -11.71 -1.21 -1.80
CA GLN A 174 -10.71 -2.21 -2.19
C GLN A 174 -9.31 -1.62 -1.94
N ILE A 175 -8.59 -2.18 -0.97
CA ILE A 175 -7.25 -1.76 -0.59
C ILE A 175 -6.23 -2.85 -0.94
N PHE A 176 -5.25 -2.50 -1.75
CA PHE A 176 -4.19 -3.42 -2.17
C PHE A 176 -3.08 -3.53 -1.11
N ALA A 177 -2.18 -4.51 -1.23
CA ALA A 177 -1.00 -4.62 -0.37
C ALA A 177 -0.25 -3.27 -0.33
N ALA A 178 0.17 -2.83 0.85
CA ALA A 178 0.91 -1.59 1.11
C ALA A 178 0.19 -0.24 0.91
N GLN A 179 -1.05 -0.23 0.42
CA GLN A 179 -1.85 0.99 0.33
C GLN A 179 -2.36 1.45 1.69
N ARG A 180 -2.67 2.76 1.78
CA ARG A 180 -3.33 3.36 2.95
C ARG A 180 -4.49 4.25 2.53
N TYR A 181 -5.45 4.42 3.43
CA TYR A 181 -6.50 5.44 3.31
C TYR A 181 -6.83 5.98 4.69
N SER A 182 -6.94 7.30 4.83
CA SER A 182 -7.71 7.86 5.94
C SER A 182 -9.14 8.06 5.50
N PHE A 183 -10.09 7.62 6.32
CA PHE A 183 -11.50 7.91 6.14
C PHE A 183 -12.12 8.43 7.43
N VAL A 184 -13.08 9.33 7.28
CA VAL A 184 -13.94 9.79 8.36
C VAL A 184 -15.13 8.86 8.46
N LEU A 185 -15.39 8.34 9.65
CA LEU A 185 -16.62 7.66 10.00
C LEU A 185 -17.38 8.50 11.04
N ASP A 186 -18.63 8.81 10.74
CA ASP A 186 -19.55 9.44 11.67
C ASP A 186 -20.26 8.35 12.48
N ALA A 187 -20.03 8.32 13.80
CA ALA A 187 -20.62 7.34 14.70
C ALA A 187 -22.07 7.74 15.06
N SER A 188 -22.93 7.90 14.06
CA SER A 188 -24.30 8.39 14.19
C SER A 188 -25.36 7.29 14.14
N GLN A 189 -24.97 6.03 13.96
CA GLN A 189 -25.89 4.89 14.00
C GLN A 189 -26.35 4.60 15.45
N PRO A 190 -27.42 3.79 15.64
CA PRO A 190 -27.81 3.31 16.96
C PRO A 190 -26.64 2.68 17.74
N VAL A 191 -26.68 2.77 19.08
CA VAL A 191 -25.70 2.09 19.92
C VAL A 191 -25.86 0.58 19.77
N ASP A 192 -24.92 -0.05 19.07
CA ASP A 192 -24.86 -1.49 18.84
C ASP A 192 -23.43 -1.95 18.49
N ASN A 193 -23.30 -3.23 18.14
CA ASN A 193 -22.11 -3.82 17.56
C ASN A 193 -22.32 -3.98 16.04
N TYR A 194 -21.37 -3.52 15.24
CA TYR A 194 -21.40 -3.61 13.78
C TYR A 194 -20.21 -4.40 13.27
N TRP A 195 -20.42 -5.25 12.27
CA TRP A 195 -19.31 -5.95 11.62
C TRP A 195 -18.44 -4.97 10.85
N ILE A 196 -17.14 -4.98 11.16
CA ILE A 196 -16.08 -4.51 10.26
C ILE A 196 -15.67 -5.71 9.43
N ARG A 197 -15.56 -5.54 8.11
CA ARG A 197 -15.32 -6.61 7.15
C ARG A 197 -14.09 -6.29 6.32
N ALA A 198 -13.20 -7.24 6.12
CA ALA A 198 -12.03 -7.13 5.26
C ALA A 198 -11.87 -8.41 4.43
N ASN A 199 -12.68 -8.56 3.39
CA ASN A 199 -12.72 -9.80 2.60
C ASN A 199 -11.50 -9.88 1.66
N PRO A 200 -10.62 -10.90 1.77
CA PRO A 200 -9.48 -11.03 0.88
C PRO A 200 -9.93 -11.42 -0.53
N SER A 201 -9.14 -11.05 -1.55
CA SER A 201 -9.42 -11.39 -2.95
C SER A 201 -9.34 -12.88 -3.27
N PHE A 202 -8.57 -13.65 -2.49
CA PHE A 202 -8.45 -15.10 -2.57
C PHE A 202 -8.03 -15.70 -1.21
N GLY A 203 -7.96 -17.03 -1.12
CA GLY A 203 -7.77 -17.75 0.15
C GLY A 203 -9.12 -18.07 0.81
N ASN A 204 -9.18 -17.96 2.14
CA ASN A 204 -10.41 -18.18 2.91
C ASN A 204 -11.35 -16.97 2.81
N THR A 205 -12.10 -16.87 1.71
CA THR A 205 -13.03 -15.74 1.45
C THR A 205 -14.36 -15.87 2.21
N GLY A 206 -15.08 -14.75 2.31
CA GLY A 206 -16.37 -14.65 3.00
C GLY A 206 -16.23 -14.43 4.50
N PHE A 207 -17.31 -14.69 5.25
CA PHE A 207 -17.42 -14.31 6.67
C PHE A 207 -17.96 -15.44 7.56
N ALA A 208 -17.90 -16.69 7.08
CA ALA A 208 -18.39 -17.84 7.84
C ALA A 208 -17.64 -17.96 9.18
N GLY A 209 -18.38 -18.05 10.29
CA GLY A 209 -17.79 -18.12 11.64
C GLY A 209 -17.04 -16.85 12.08
N GLY A 210 -17.27 -15.71 11.41
CA GLY A 210 -16.62 -14.44 11.75
C GLY A 210 -15.15 -14.33 11.30
N ILE A 211 -14.70 -15.16 10.34
CA ILE A 211 -13.43 -14.90 9.65
C ILE A 211 -13.48 -13.55 8.93
N ASN A 212 -12.32 -12.94 8.65
CA ASN A 212 -12.21 -11.69 7.89
C ASN A 212 -13.03 -10.53 8.47
N SER A 213 -13.25 -10.55 9.79
CA SER A 213 -14.16 -9.65 10.48
C SER A 213 -13.57 -9.11 11.78
N ALA A 214 -14.03 -7.93 12.19
CA ALA A 214 -13.80 -7.33 13.49
C ALA A 214 -15.07 -6.62 13.97
N ILE A 215 -15.05 -6.04 15.16
CA ILE A 215 -16.22 -5.44 15.80
C ILE A 215 -16.02 -3.93 15.89
N LEU A 216 -16.92 -3.15 15.29
CA LEU A 216 -17.12 -1.75 15.65
C LEU A 216 -18.13 -1.72 16.80
N ARG A 217 -17.70 -1.32 18.00
CA ARG A 217 -18.54 -1.31 19.20
C ARG A 217 -18.81 0.12 19.65
N TYR A 218 -20.09 0.48 19.68
CA TYR A 218 -20.52 1.73 20.28
C TYR A 218 -20.43 1.66 21.81
N ASP A 219 -20.00 2.74 22.46
CA ASP A 219 -20.02 2.86 23.92
C ASP A 219 -21.45 2.63 24.46
N GLY A 220 -21.58 1.66 25.37
CA GLY A 220 -22.86 1.23 25.93
C GLY A 220 -23.49 0.00 25.25
N ALA A 221 -22.97 -0.44 24.10
CA ALA A 221 -23.38 -1.70 23.50
C ALA A 221 -22.87 -2.91 24.30
N PRO A 222 -23.60 -4.04 24.34
CA PRO A 222 -23.14 -5.26 25.02
C PRO A 222 -21.86 -5.81 24.38
N GLU A 223 -21.00 -6.44 25.18
CA GLU A 223 -19.75 -7.07 24.72
C GLU A 223 -20.01 -8.44 24.06
N ILE A 224 -20.71 -8.42 22.93
CA ILE A 224 -21.06 -9.60 22.13
C ILE A 224 -20.67 -9.39 20.66
N GLU A 225 -20.78 -10.44 19.85
CA GLU A 225 -20.59 -10.34 18.40
C GLU A 225 -21.74 -9.55 17.74
N PRO A 226 -21.46 -8.78 16.68
CA PRO A 226 -22.49 -8.17 15.84
C PRO A 226 -23.42 -9.21 15.22
N THR A 227 -24.70 -8.85 15.06
CA THR A 227 -25.68 -9.63 14.28
C THR A 227 -26.09 -8.90 13.00
N THR A 228 -25.37 -7.83 12.64
CA THR A 228 -25.63 -7.04 11.44
C THR A 228 -25.40 -7.84 10.16
N THR A 229 -26.12 -7.49 9.11
CA THR A 229 -26.01 -8.11 7.79
C THR A 229 -25.30 -7.17 6.82
N GLN A 230 -24.40 -7.72 6.02
CA GLN A 230 -23.77 -6.97 4.94
C GLN A 230 -24.82 -6.49 3.93
N THR A 231 -24.69 -5.25 3.47
CA THR A 231 -25.44 -4.69 2.34
C THR A 231 -24.55 -4.60 1.10
N THR A 232 -25.15 -4.73 -0.08
CA THR A 232 -24.41 -4.55 -1.35
C THR A 232 -23.85 -3.13 -1.44
N PRO A 233 -22.54 -2.95 -1.71
CA PRO A 233 -21.96 -1.63 -1.95
C PRO A 233 -22.65 -0.92 -3.10
N THR A 234 -23.01 0.34 -2.89
CA THR A 234 -23.61 1.26 -3.86
C THR A 234 -22.66 2.38 -4.26
N LYS A 235 -21.63 2.63 -3.45
CA LYS A 235 -20.57 3.62 -3.67
C LYS A 235 -19.20 2.97 -3.42
N PRO A 236 -18.82 1.92 -4.16
CA PRO A 236 -17.48 1.36 -4.04
C PRO A 236 -16.44 2.39 -4.47
N LEU A 237 -15.29 2.42 -3.78
CA LEU A 237 -14.17 3.25 -4.19
C LEU A 237 -13.74 2.91 -5.62
N ASN A 238 -13.65 3.94 -6.46
CA ASN A 238 -12.93 3.89 -7.72
C ASN A 238 -11.80 4.93 -7.68
N GLU A 239 -10.58 4.53 -8.05
CA GLU A 239 -9.40 5.39 -7.94
C GLU A 239 -9.51 6.65 -8.82
N VAL A 240 -10.23 6.59 -9.94
CA VAL A 240 -10.42 7.74 -10.83
C VAL A 240 -11.24 8.87 -10.20
N ASP A 241 -12.00 8.58 -9.14
CA ASP A 241 -12.81 9.55 -8.41
C ASP A 241 -11.99 10.24 -7.29
N LEU A 242 -10.75 9.78 -7.04
CA LEU A 242 -9.85 10.42 -6.10
C LEU A 242 -9.12 11.58 -6.78
N HIS A 243 -9.14 12.74 -6.12
CA HIS A 243 -8.41 13.93 -6.53
C HIS A 243 -7.66 14.51 -5.33
N PRO A 244 -6.44 15.05 -5.53
CA PRO A 244 -5.71 15.73 -4.47
C PRO A 244 -6.51 16.91 -3.89
N LEU A 245 -6.45 17.11 -2.57
CA LEU A 245 -7.10 18.26 -1.91
C LEU A 245 -6.49 19.58 -2.39
N THR A 246 -5.17 19.64 -2.42
CA THR A 246 -4.40 20.76 -2.97
C THR A 246 -4.04 20.43 -4.41
N PRO A 247 -4.22 21.34 -5.38
CA PRO A 247 -3.83 21.07 -6.76
C PRO A 247 -2.35 20.64 -6.87
N MET A 248 -2.12 19.46 -7.45
CA MET A 248 -0.80 18.92 -7.73
C MET A 248 -0.64 18.78 -9.24
N ALA A 249 0.29 19.55 -9.82
CA ALA A 249 0.51 19.54 -11.27
C ALA A 249 1.10 18.20 -11.73
N VAL A 250 0.53 17.63 -12.78
CA VAL A 250 1.06 16.41 -13.40
C VAL A 250 2.36 16.73 -14.16
N PRO A 251 3.45 16.00 -13.94
CA PRO A 251 4.71 16.23 -14.65
C PRO A 251 4.57 16.07 -16.18
N GLY A 252 5.24 16.92 -16.95
CA GLY A 252 5.27 16.87 -18.42
C GLY A 252 4.05 17.50 -19.12
N ARG A 253 3.83 17.14 -20.39
CA ARG A 253 2.72 17.61 -21.25
C ARG A 253 1.53 16.65 -21.20
N PRO A 254 0.29 17.14 -21.40
CA PRO A 254 -0.94 16.34 -21.28
C PRO A 254 -1.20 15.43 -22.50
N GLU A 255 -0.22 14.60 -22.85
CA GLU A 255 -0.27 13.63 -23.94
C GLU A 255 0.60 12.40 -23.59
N PRO A 256 0.27 11.19 -24.06
CA PRO A 256 1.10 9.99 -23.82
C PRO A 256 2.54 10.20 -24.30
N GLY A 257 3.53 9.82 -23.51
CA GLY A 257 4.95 10.05 -23.81
C GLY A 257 5.38 11.52 -23.76
N GLY A 258 4.53 12.44 -23.30
CA GLY A 258 4.77 13.87 -23.17
C GLY A 258 5.77 14.27 -22.07
N VAL A 259 6.74 13.41 -21.77
CA VAL A 259 7.72 13.55 -20.68
C VAL A 259 9.15 13.48 -21.22
N ASP A 260 10.14 13.78 -20.38
CA ASP A 260 11.56 13.71 -20.76
C ASP A 260 12.03 12.26 -20.92
N LYS A 261 11.52 11.34 -20.09
CA LYS A 261 11.88 9.92 -20.15
C LYS A 261 10.67 9.00 -19.94
N PRO A 262 10.04 8.50 -21.02
CA PRO A 262 9.05 7.44 -20.91
C PRO A 262 9.72 6.05 -20.79
N LEU A 263 9.16 5.19 -19.95
CA LEU A 263 9.56 3.80 -19.77
C LEU A 263 8.32 2.90 -19.77
N ASN A 264 8.46 1.69 -20.32
CA ASN A 264 7.41 0.68 -20.32
C ASN A 264 7.94 -0.60 -19.67
N MET A 265 7.23 -1.10 -18.66
CA MET A 265 7.63 -2.27 -17.89
C MET A 265 6.88 -3.50 -18.41
N VAL A 266 7.53 -4.30 -19.26
CA VAL A 266 6.95 -5.53 -19.82
C VAL A 266 7.11 -6.67 -18.83
N PHE A 267 5.99 -7.15 -18.29
CA PHE A 267 5.99 -8.24 -17.32
C PHE A 267 6.02 -9.62 -17.98
N ASN A 268 6.74 -10.55 -17.36
CA ASN A 268 6.75 -11.95 -17.74
C ASN A 268 7.00 -12.85 -16.52
N PHE A 269 6.71 -14.13 -16.63
CA PHE A 269 6.89 -15.12 -15.58
C PHE A 269 7.16 -16.49 -16.19
N ASN A 270 8.11 -17.24 -15.62
CA ASN A 270 8.53 -18.54 -16.16
C ASN A 270 8.04 -19.75 -15.34
N GLY A 271 7.16 -19.54 -14.36
CA GLY A 271 6.76 -20.56 -13.39
C GLY A 271 7.44 -20.45 -12.03
N THR A 272 8.60 -19.77 -11.97
CA THR A 272 9.39 -19.60 -10.74
C THR A 272 9.73 -18.15 -10.47
N ASN A 273 10.14 -17.39 -11.49
CA ASN A 273 10.63 -16.02 -11.35
C ASN A 273 9.81 -15.06 -12.22
N PHE A 274 9.58 -13.86 -11.69
CA PHE A 274 9.02 -12.73 -12.44
C PHE A 274 10.13 -11.96 -13.16
N PHE A 275 9.77 -11.31 -14.25
CA PHE A 275 10.67 -10.55 -15.09
C PHE A 275 10.03 -9.21 -15.44
N ILE A 276 10.87 -8.16 -15.45
CA ILE A 276 10.56 -6.88 -16.07
C ILE A 276 11.55 -6.70 -17.22
N ASN A 277 11.05 -6.46 -18.43
CA ASN A 277 11.87 -6.25 -19.62
C ASN A 277 12.93 -7.35 -19.84
N ASN A 278 12.54 -8.61 -19.63
CA ASN A 278 13.37 -9.82 -19.74
C ASN A 278 14.42 -10.03 -18.62
N HIS A 279 14.43 -9.22 -17.57
CA HIS A 279 15.33 -9.39 -16.43
C HIS A 279 14.54 -9.73 -15.16
N SER A 280 14.96 -10.78 -14.46
CA SER A 280 14.51 -11.10 -13.10
C SER A 280 15.50 -10.48 -12.13
N PHE A 281 15.02 -9.66 -11.20
CA PHE A 281 15.89 -9.05 -10.20
C PHE A 281 16.54 -10.13 -9.33
N VAL A 282 17.84 -10.00 -9.10
CA VAL A 282 18.60 -10.82 -8.16
C VAL A 282 19.40 -9.85 -7.30
N PRO A 283 19.19 -9.82 -5.97
CA PRO A 283 19.92 -8.92 -5.09
C PRO A 283 21.44 -9.02 -5.30
N PRO A 284 22.14 -7.92 -5.59
CA PRO A 284 23.59 -7.95 -5.79
C PRO A 284 24.32 -8.15 -4.46
N SER A 285 25.54 -8.70 -4.48
CA SER A 285 26.33 -8.86 -3.25
C SER A 285 26.74 -7.52 -2.63
N VAL A 286 26.93 -6.49 -3.46
CA VAL A 286 27.24 -5.11 -3.05
C VAL A 286 26.00 -4.26 -3.26
N PRO A 287 25.47 -3.58 -2.23
CA PRO A 287 24.28 -2.74 -2.38
C PRO A 287 24.43 -1.73 -3.53
N VAL A 288 23.38 -1.51 -4.31
CA VAL A 288 23.40 -0.56 -5.44
C VAL A 288 23.88 0.82 -5.01
N LEU A 289 23.46 1.32 -3.85
CA LEU A 289 23.95 2.58 -3.28
C LEU A 289 25.47 2.57 -3.09
N LEU A 290 26.02 1.48 -2.54
CA LEU A 290 27.46 1.37 -2.33
C LEU A 290 28.24 1.27 -3.66
N GLN A 291 27.67 0.63 -4.69
CA GLN A 291 28.24 0.64 -6.03
C GLN A 291 28.35 2.07 -6.56
N ILE A 292 27.28 2.87 -6.42
CA ILE A 292 27.25 4.28 -6.86
C ILE A 292 28.28 5.11 -6.09
N LEU A 293 28.31 4.98 -4.76
CA LEU A 293 29.28 5.68 -3.91
C LEU A 293 30.73 5.27 -4.22
N SER A 294 30.95 4.06 -4.75
CA SER A 294 32.26 3.57 -5.19
C SER A 294 32.66 3.96 -6.62
N GLY A 295 31.75 4.59 -7.39
CA GLY A 295 32.03 5.18 -8.70
C GLY A 295 31.18 4.68 -9.87
N ALA A 296 30.33 3.66 -9.70
CA ALA A 296 29.47 3.16 -10.77
C ALA A 296 28.27 4.09 -10.99
N GLN A 297 28.24 4.83 -12.10
CA GLN A 297 27.19 5.83 -12.37
C GLN A 297 26.31 5.50 -13.58
N ALA A 298 26.85 4.80 -14.58
CA ALA A 298 26.07 4.37 -15.73
C ALA A 298 25.36 3.03 -15.45
N ALA A 299 24.21 2.81 -16.09
CA ALA A 299 23.44 1.57 -15.92
C ALA A 299 24.25 0.31 -16.22
N GLN A 300 25.16 0.38 -17.20
CA GLN A 300 26.05 -0.72 -17.60
C GLN A 300 27.14 -1.05 -16.56
N ASP A 301 27.44 -0.12 -15.66
CA ASP A 301 28.46 -0.30 -14.60
C ASP A 301 27.81 -0.79 -13.29
N LEU A 302 26.48 -0.82 -13.23
CA LEU A 302 25.70 -1.22 -12.07
C LEU A 302 25.19 -2.65 -12.22
N VAL A 303 25.21 -3.39 -11.11
CA VAL A 303 24.68 -4.76 -11.03
C VAL A 303 23.48 -4.82 -10.07
N PRO A 304 22.47 -5.66 -10.34
CA PRO A 304 22.36 -6.58 -11.49
C PRO A 304 22.06 -5.86 -12.82
N GLU A 305 22.84 -6.20 -13.85
CA GLU A 305 22.69 -5.62 -15.20
C GLU A 305 21.29 -5.88 -15.76
N GLY A 306 20.70 -4.87 -16.39
CA GLY A 306 19.37 -4.92 -16.99
C GLY A 306 18.20 -4.69 -16.03
N SER A 307 18.45 -4.64 -14.71
CA SER A 307 17.44 -4.27 -13.71
C SER A 307 17.63 -2.88 -13.10
N VAL A 308 18.68 -2.16 -13.50
CA VAL A 308 18.96 -0.79 -13.02
C VAL A 308 18.72 0.21 -14.14
N TYR A 309 17.77 1.13 -13.92
CA TYR A 309 17.43 2.19 -14.86
C TYR A 309 17.97 3.52 -14.33
N VAL A 310 18.98 4.08 -14.99
CA VAL A 310 19.50 5.41 -14.64
C VAL A 310 18.57 6.47 -15.23
N LEU A 311 18.04 7.34 -14.36
CA LEU A 311 17.16 8.44 -14.75
C LEU A 311 17.94 9.77 -14.71
N PRO A 312 17.69 10.68 -15.66
CA PRO A 312 18.22 12.04 -15.57
C PRO A 312 17.60 12.79 -14.39
N SER A 313 18.35 13.68 -13.75
CA SER A 313 17.86 14.56 -12.67
C SER A 313 16.92 15.64 -13.23
N ASN A 314 16.02 16.17 -12.39
CA ASN A 314 15.12 17.29 -12.70
C ASN A 314 14.35 17.07 -14.00
N SER A 315 13.85 15.86 -14.19
CA SER A 315 13.19 15.42 -15.42
C SER A 315 11.84 14.80 -15.10
N SER A 316 10.89 15.00 -15.99
CA SER A 316 9.59 14.34 -15.96
C SER A 316 9.73 12.90 -16.48
N ILE A 317 9.18 11.96 -15.71
CA ILE A 317 9.23 10.52 -16.00
C ILE A 317 7.80 10.01 -16.16
N GLU A 318 7.59 9.12 -17.12
CA GLU A 318 6.35 8.35 -17.29
C GLU A 318 6.70 6.87 -17.27
N ILE A 319 5.99 6.09 -16.47
CA ILE A 319 6.15 4.64 -16.44
C ILE A 319 4.79 4.00 -16.69
N SER A 320 4.72 3.12 -17.70
CA SER A 320 3.54 2.30 -17.98
C SER A 320 3.76 0.85 -17.58
N PHE A 321 2.72 0.26 -16.99
CA PHE A 321 2.66 -1.12 -16.49
C PHE A 321 1.53 -1.89 -17.19
N PRO A 322 1.69 -2.27 -18.47
CA PRO A 322 0.67 -2.99 -19.21
C PRO A 322 0.43 -4.37 -18.58
N ALA A 323 -0.76 -4.56 -18.02
CA ALA A 323 -1.15 -5.82 -17.42
C ALA A 323 -1.25 -6.91 -18.49
N THR A 324 -0.75 -8.10 -18.16
CA THR A 324 -0.61 -9.20 -19.13
C THR A 324 -0.86 -10.54 -18.48
N ALA A 325 -1.43 -11.47 -19.24
CA ALA A 325 -1.59 -12.86 -18.81
C ALA A 325 -0.25 -13.57 -18.58
N ASN A 326 0.85 -13.03 -19.12
CA ASN A 326 2.20 -13.57 -18.94
C ASN A 326 2.75 -13.38 -17.52
N ALA A 327 2.10 -12.58 -16.67
CA ALA A 327 2.47 -12.36 -15.28
C ALA A 327 1.28 -12.71 -14.36
N PRO A 328 1.09 -14.00 -14.01
CA PRO A 328 -0.01 -14.44 -13.16
C PRO A 328 0.08 -13.82 -11.75
N GLY A 329 -1.01 -13.89 -10.99
CA GLY A 329 -1.12 -13.22 -9.69
C GLY A 329 -1.59 -11.77 -9.78
N ALA A 330 -2.05 -11.32 -10.96
CA ALA A 330 -2.68 -10.02 -11.11
C ALA A 330 -3.97 -9.92 -10.27
N PRO A 331 -4.36 -8.70 -9.81
CA PRO A 331 -3.67 -7.43 -10.01
C PRO A 331 -2.42 -7.25 -9.14
N HIS A 332 -1.32 -6.77 -9.74
CA HIS A 332 -0.05 -6.51 -9.06
C HIS A 332 -0.01 -5.07 -8.52
N PRO A 333 0.06 -4.83 -7.20
CA PRO A 333 0.25 -3.49 -6.67
C PRO A 333 1.72 -3.07 -6.78
N PHE A 334 2.04 -2.15 -7.69
CA PHE A 334 3.40 -1.64 -7.85
C PHE A 334 3.67 -0.47 -6.91
N HIS A 335 4.85 -0.48 -6.29
CA HIS A 335 5.35 0.53 -5.37
C HIS A 335 6.63 1.17 -5.90
N LEU A 336 6.74 2.49 -5.80
CA LEU A 336 7.95 3.25 -6.09
C LEU A 336 8.46 3.90 -4.80
N HIS A 337 9.71 3.59 -4.44
CA HIS A 337 10.38 4.21 -3.29
C HIS A 337 10.77 5.67 -3.60
N GLY A 338 10.94 6.48 -2.55
CA GLY A 338 11.49 7.84 -2.63
C GLY A 338 10.57 8.88 -3.29
N HIS A 339 9.38 8.49 -3.75
CA HIS A 339 8.47 9.34 -4.52
C HIS A 339 7.01 8.99 -4.25
N THR A 340 6.15 10.02 -4.23
CA THR A 340 4.76 9.88 -4.69
C THR A 340 4.70 10.15 -6.19
N PHE A 341 3.72 9.57 -6.88
CA PHE A 341 3.53 9.72 -8.32
C PHE A 341 2.05 9.99 -8.66
N ALA A 342 1.81 10.75 -9.73
CA ALA A 342 0.49 10.90 -10.33
C ALA A 342 0.07 9.60 -11.02
N VAL A 343 -1.12 9.10 -10.74
CA VAL A 343 -1.72 7.98 -11.47
C VAL A 343 -2.50 8.54 -12.65
N VAL A 344 -1.81 8.81 -13.75
CA VAL A 344 -2.45 9.41 -14.94
C VAL A 344 -3.43 8.46 -15.63
N ARG A 345 -3.31 7.15 -15.41
CA ARG A 345 -4.30 6.16 -15.83
C ARG A 345 -4.39 5.02 -14.81
N SER A 346 -5.55 4.87 -14.18
CA SER A 346 -5.86 3.81 -13.22
C SER A 346 -6.31 2.51 -13.88
N ALA A 347 -6.24 1.41 -13.13
CA ALA A 347 -6.81 0.13 -13.54
C ALA A 347 -8.33 0.23 -13.75
N GLY A 348 -8.89 -0.51 -14.72
CA GLY A 348 -10.30 -0.46 -15.08
C GLY A 348 -10.73 0.80 -15.83
N SER A 349 -9.79 1.71 -16.16
CA SER A 349 -10.06 2.94 -16.90
C SER A 349 -9.26 3.01 -18.21
N SER A 350 -9.91 3.52 -19.26
CA SER A 350 -9.26 3.92 -20.52
C SER A 350 -8.77 5.37 -20.53
N GLU A 351 -9.24 6.18 -19.58
CA GLU A 351 -8.98 7.62 -19.55
C GLU A 351 -7.58 7.92 -19.05
N TYR A 352 -6.96 8.93 -19.66
CA TYR A 352 -5.76 9.57 -19.12
C TYR A 352 -6.14 10.91 -18.50
N ASN A 353 -5.97 11.03 -17.19
CA ASN A 353 -6.16 12.27 -16.46
C ASN A 353 -4.81 12.97 -16.25
N TYR A 354 -4.57 14.04 -17.02
CA TYR A 354 -3.39 14.90 -16.87
C TYR A 354 -3.70 16.24 -16.15
N ASP A 355 -4.92 16.40 -15.64
CA ASP A 355 -5.38 17.63 -14.99
C ASP A 355 -5.28 17.50 -13.46
N ASN A 356 -6.02 16.56 -12.89
CA ASN A 356 -6.12 16.38 -11.45
C ASN A 356 -6.12 14.89 -11.00
N PRO A 357 -5.27 14.01 -11.57
CA PRO A 357 -5.19 12.63 -11.11
C PRO A 357 -4.74 12.57 -9.66
N ILE A 358 -5.08 11.48 -8.98
CA ILE A 358 -4.56 11.25 -7.64
C ILE A 358 -3.04 11.05 -7.67
N PHE A 359 -2.37 11.51 -6.61
CA PHE A 359 -0.98 11.18 -6.32
C PHE A 359 -0.93 10.16 -5.19
N ARG A 360 -0.07 9.15 -5.31
CA ARG A 360 0.08 8.08 -4.33
C ARG A 360 1.43 7.38 -4.47
N ASP A 361 1.70 6.32 -3.70
CA ASP A 361 2.97 5.57 -3.77
C ASP A 361 2.81 4.07 -4.04
N VAL A 362 1.60 3.52 -3.97
CA VAL A 362 1.30 2.14 -4.39
C VAL A 362 0.07 2.11 -5.29
N VAL A 363 0.19 1.56 -6.50
CA VAL A 363 -0.91 1.49 -7.47
C VAL A 363 -1.13 0.08 -7.99
N SER A 364 -2.38 -0.37 -8.03
CA SER A 364 -2.76 -1.61 -8.71
C SER A 364 -2.52 -1.46 -10.21
N THR A 365 -1.76 -2.37 -10.83
CA THR A 365 -1.59 -2.38 -12.29
C THR A 365 -2.78 -2.97 -13.03
N GLY A 366 -3.80 -3.45 -12.32
CA GLY A 366 -5.00 -4.02 -12.91
C GLY A 366 -4.81 -5.42 -13.49
N THR A 367 -5.66 -5.76 -14.47
CA THR A 367 -5.76 -7.08 -15.10
C THR A 367 -5.58 -6.98 -16.62
N PRO A 368 -5.36 -8.08 -17.37
CA PRO A 368 -5.08 -8.00 -18.80
C PRO A 368 -6.09 -7.14 -19.58
N GLY A 369 -5.59 -6.08 -20.23
CA GLY A 369 -6.38 -5.02 -20.85
C GLY A 369 -6.10 -3.64 -20.26
N ASP A 370 -5.68 -3.59 -18.99
CA ASP A 370 -5.23 -2.37 -18.33
C ASP A 370 -3.81 -1.98 -18.77
N ASN A 371 -3.55 -0.68 -18.79
CA ASN A 371 -2.23 -0.11 -18.98
C ASN A 371 -2.02 1.05 -18.02
N VAL A 372 -1.93 0.70 -16.74
CA VAL A 372 -1.76 1.67 -15.66
C VAL A 372 -0.50 2.46 -15.90
N THR A 373 -0.60 3.77 -15.78
CA THR A 373 0.49 4.69 -16.13
C THR A 373 0.65 5.73 -15.05
N ILE A 374 1.89 5.96 -14.63
CA ILE A 374 2.25 6.91 -13.57
C ILE A 374 3.20 7.98 -14.09
N ARG A 375 3.23 9.13 -13.41
CA ARG A 375 4.24 10.19 -13.65
C ARG A 375 4.82 10.75 -12.36
N PHE A 376 6.10 11.10 -12.39
CA PHE A 376 6.81 11.75 -11.29
C PHE A 376 7.99 12.59 -11.82
N GLU A 377 8.58 13.41 -10.95
CA GLU A 377 9.79 14.17 -11.23
C GLU A 377 11.00 13.61 -10.46
N THR A 378 12.16 13.58 -11.11
CA THR A 378 13.43 13.12 -10.51
C THR A 378 14.12 14.23 -9.71
N ASN A 379 13.52 14.61 -8.59
CA ASN A 379 14.04 15.61 -7.66
C ASN A 379 14.71 14.98 -6.41
N ASN A 380 14.95 13.67 -6.42
CA ASN A 380 15.45 12.92 -5.26
C ASN A 380 16.61 11.98 -5.64
N PRO A 381 17.88 12.42 -5.53
CA PRO A 381 19.03 11.62 -5.93
C PRO A 381 19.23 10.35 -5.07
N GLY A 382 19.22 9.18 -5.72
CA GLY A 382 19.53 7.91 -5.08
C GLY A 382 19.03 6.70 -5.89
N PRO A 383 19.48 5.47 -5.59
CA PRO A 383 18.82 4.27 -6.06
C PRO A 383 17.51 4.06 -5.30
N TRP A 384 16.41 4.00 -6.04
CA TRP A 384 15.06 3.77 -5.51
C TRP A 384 14.48 2.52 -6.12
N PHE A 385 13.86 1.70 -5.28
CA PHE A 385 13.28 0.44 -5.72
C PHE A 385 11.91 0.66 -6.36
N LEU A 386 11.61 -0.11 -7.42
CA LEU A 386 10.31 -0.16 -8.09
C LEU A 386 9.94 -1.62 -8.25
N HIS A 387 8.87 -2.07 -7.57
CA HIS A 387 8.53 -3.48 -7.53
C HIS A 387 7.04 -3.74 -7.28
N CYS A 388 6.59 -4.95 -7.56
CA CYS A 388 5.32 -5.45 -7.04
C CYS A 388 5.42 -5.62 -5.52
N HIS A 389 4.44 -5.11 -4.77
CA HIS A 389 4.40 -5.18 -3.31
C HIS A 389 3.70 -6.45 -2.78
N ILE A 390 3.44 -7.42 -3.66
CA ILE A 390 3.23 -8.80 -3.23
C ILE A 390 4.61 -9.39 -2.93
N ASP A 391 4.91 -9.65 -1.66
CA ASP A 391 6.27 -9.97 -1.19
C ASP A 391 6.81 -11.30 -1.74
N PHE A 392 5.90 -12.21 -2.10
CA PHE A 392 6.27 -13.46 -2.76
C PHE A 392 6.68 -13.26 -4.23
N HIS A 393 6.24 -12.17 -4.86
CA HIS A 393 6.57 -11.81 -6.24
C HIS A 393 7.88 -11.01 -6.35
N LEU A 394 8.16 -10.18 -5.33
CA LEU A 394 9.40 -9.44 -5.19
C LEU A 394 10.62 -10.37 -5.07
#